data_AF-A0A8T6RA57-F1
#
_entry.id   AF-A0A8T6RA57-F1
#
_cell.length_a   1.000
_cell.length_b   1.000
_cell.length_c   1.000
_cell.angle_alpha   90.00
_cell.angle_beta   90.00
_cell.angle_gamma   90.00
#
_symmetry.space_group_name_H-M   'P 1'
#
loop_
_entity.id
_entity.type
_entity.pdbx_description
1 polymer ?
#
loop_
_entity_poly.entity_id
_entity_poly.type
_entity_poly.pdbx_seq_one_letter_code
_entity_poly.pdbx_strand_id
1 'polypeptide(L)'
;MCSANKTMTKADEHYPVNTIPPLAWAFQLYLKSGARYREKGIIEVIFPVGPHKERMMKKGQHEIILWISKKKMYVRGKCDFDTKCPANTGRIDAADREAVKSLPWDDLNDRPFFKTMCKWIMRLDLDFVTLIRALNTIADSKVKLPLTTRFGKVFNKFNEYRTTRWPEGLTPNKREEYLEEVLLRVSFWIRAASEVNALIE
;
A
#
# COMPACT_ATOMS: atom_id res chain seq x y z
N MET A 1 13.66 14.27 22.91
CA MET A 1 12.24 14.12 23.31
C MET A 1 11.40 14.44 22.08
N CYS A 2 10.89 13.40 21.42
CA CYS A 2 10.03 13.56 20.24
C CYS A 2 8.67 14.06 20.71
N SER A 3 8.23 15.17 20.13
CA SER A 3 7.09 15.96 20.58
C SER A 3 5.79 15.15 20.55
N ALA A 4 5.08 15.14 21.68
CA ALA A 4 3.75 14.56 21.84
C ALA A 4 2.65 15.47 21.26
N ASN A 5 1.51 14.83 20.96
CA ASN A 5 0.23 15.37 20.48
C ASN A 5 0.13 15.69 18.98
N LYS A 6 0.41 14.68 18.15
CA LYS A 6 -0.34 14.47 16.91
C LYS A 6 -1.52 13.58 17.26
N THR A 7 -2.74 13.92 16.82
CA THR A 7 -3.86 12.98 16.81
C THR A 7 -3.37 11.74 16.07
N MET A 8 -3.04 10.67 16.80
CA MET A 8 -2.58 9.43 16.19
C MET A 8 -3.73 8.93 15.32
N THR A 9 -3.62 9.15 14.01
CA THR A 9 -4.41 8.39 13.05
C THR A 9 -4.20 6.93 13.41
N LYS A 10 -5.28 6.18 13.63
CA LYS A 10 -5.14 4.76 13.95
C LYS A 10 -4.31 4.13 12.84
N ALA A 11 -3.35 3.26 13.18
CA ALA A 11 -2.43 2.71 12.19
C ALA A 11 -3.16 2.07 10.99
N ASP A 12 -4.33 1.48 11.25
CA ASP A 12 -5.26 0.91 10.27
C ASP A 12 -5.87 1.91 9.27
N GLU A 13 -5.78 3.21 9.52
CA GLU A 13 -6.38 4.25 8.67
C GLU A 13 -5.42 4.80 7.63
N HIS A 14 -4.11 4.55 7.75
CA HIS A 14 -3.13 4.97 6.76
C HIS A 14 -3.31 4.21 5.45
N TYR A 15 -3.34 4.92 4.32
CA TYR A 15 -3.45 4.29 3.00
C TYR A 15 -2.34 3.27 2.71
N PRO A 16 -1.06 3.49 3.06
CA PRO A 16 -0.01 2.48 2.88
C PRO A 16 -0.31 1.13 3.52
N VAL A 17 -0.84 1.12 4.76
CA VAL A 17 -1.23 -0.10 5.50
C VAL A 17 -2.33 -0.88 4.77
N ASN A 18 -3.16 -0.20 3.99
CA ASN A 18 -4.25 -0.80 3.24
C ASN A 18 -3.97 -0.93 1.73
N THR A 19 -2.81 -0.47 1.25
CA THR A 19 -2.42 -0.53 -0.17
C THR A 19 -1.25 -1.48 -0.40
N ILE A 20 -0.20 -1.41 0.45
CA ILE A 20 1.03 -2.19 0.29
C ILE A 20 0.77 -3.69 0.49
N PRO A 21 0.09 -4.16 1.56
CA PRO A 21 -0.18 -5.59 1.72
C PRO A 21 -1.05 -6.18 0.61
N PRO A 22 -2.17 -5.56 0.20
CA PRO A 22 -2.95 -6.06 -0.93
C PRO A 22 -2.18 -6.10 -2.25
N LEU A 23 -1.31 -5.13 -2.49
CA LEU A 23 -0.43 -5.16 -3.66
C LEU A 23 0.58 -6.31 -3.58
N ALA A 24 1.16 -6.57 -2.41
CA ALA A 24 2.07 -7.70 -2.19
C ALA A 24 1.36 -9.04 -2.38
N TRP A 25 0.14 -9.20 -1.86
CA TRP A 25 -0.69 -10.38 -2.09
C TRP A 25 -1.03 -10.55 -3.58
N ALA A 26 -1.40 -9.47 -4.26
CA ALA A 26 -1.73 -9.50 -5.68
C ALA A 26 -0.50 -9.84 -6.53
N PHE A 27 0.67 -9.33 -6.16
CA PHE A 27 1.94 -9.68 -6.82
C PHE A 27 2.27 -11.17 -6.65
N GLN A 28 2.08 -11.73 -5.45
CA GLN A 28 2.25 -13.18 -5.24
C GLN A 28 1.28 -14.00 -6.10
N LEU A 29 0.02 -13.59 -6.19
CA LEU A 29 -0.98 -14.25 -7.05
C LEU A 29 -0.63 -14.13 -8.55
N TYR A 30 -0.19 -12.95 -8.98
CA TYR A 30 0.31 -12.70 -10.34
C TYR A 30 1.45 -13.65 -10.70
N LEU A 31 2.39 -13.88 -9.79
CA LEU A 31 3.48 -14.81 -10.05
C LEU A 31 3.03 -16.28 -10.02
N LYS A 32 2.07 -16.64 -9.15
CA LYS A 32 1.51 -17.99 -9.08
C LYS A 32 0.74 -18.37 -10.35
N SER A 33 0.16 -17.42 -11.07
CA SER A 33 -0.52 -17.69 -12.35
C SER A 33 0.44 -17.95 -13.53
N GLY A 34 1.76 -17.95 -13.28
CA GLY A 34 2.76 -18.10 -14.33
C GLY A 34 2.96 -16.84 -15.17
N ALA A 35 2.40 -15.71 -14.75
CA ALA A 35 2.54 -14.47 -15.48
C ALA A 35 4.01 -14.05 -15.59
N ARG A 36 4.37 -13.48 -16.74
CA ARG A 36 5.74 -13.11 -17.02
C ARG A 36 6.17 -12.00 -16.08
N TYR A 37 7.23 -12.23 -15.33
CA TYR A 37 7.94 -11.21 -14.57
C TYR A 37 9.42 -11.35 -14.87
N ARG A 38 10.03 -10.29 -15.39
CA ARG A 38 11.49 -10.21 -15.54
C ARG A 38 12.00 -9.33 -14.41
N GLU A 39 12.82 -9.89 -13.53
CA GLU A 39 13.44 -9.14 -12.44
C GLU A 39 14.47 -8.18 -13.05
N LYS A 40 14.07 -6.92 -13.26
CA LYS A 40 14.90 -5.84 -13.81
C LYS A 40 15.73 -5.22 -12.66
N GLY A 41 16.66 -5.99 -12.09
CA GLY A 41 17.45 -5.54 -10.94
C GLY A 41 16.61 -5.13 -9.74
N ILE A 42 17.21 -4.38 -8.81
CA ILE A 42 16.50 -3.85 -7.64
C ILE A 42 15.81 -2.54 -8.05
N ILE A 43 14.47 -2.56 -8.10
CA ILE A 43 13.66 -1.36 -8.29
C ILE A 43 13.07 -0.98 -6.93
N GLU A 44 13.71 0.00 -6.28
CA GLU A 44 13.27 0.59 -5.02
C GLU A 44 12.33 1.79 -5.26
N VAL A 45 11.41 1.99 -4.32
CA VAL A 45 10.65 3.23 -4.17
C VAL A 45 10.77 3.71 -2.74
N ILE A 46 11.03 5.01 -2.59
CA ILE A 46 11.35 5.64 -1.31
C ILE A 46 10.26 6.67 -1.01
N PHE A 47 9.70 6.58 0.20
CA PHE A 47 8.68 7.49 0.71
C PHE A 47 9.26 8.29 1.87
N PRO A 48 9.38 9.63 1.77
CA PRO A 48 9.76 10.45 2.90
C PRO A 48 8.61 10.46 3.93
N VAL A 49 8.91 10.11 5.19
CA VAL A 49 7.94 9.99 6.28
C VAL A 49 8.31 10.83 7.50
N GLY A 50 8.88 12.01 7.25
CA GLY A 50 9.17 13.00 8.27
C GLY A 50 10.66 13.20 8.57
N PRO A 51 11.04 14.34 9.15
CA PRO A 51 12.44 14.67 9.42
C PRO A 51 12.99 13.96 10.67
N HIS A 52 14.25 13.52 10.61
CA HIS A 52 15.03 13.28 11.83
C HIS A 52 15.40 14.62 12.44
N LYS A 53 15.03 14.84 13.71
CA LYS A 53 15.29 16.11 14.42
C LYS A 53 16.13 15.88 15.67
N GLU A 54 17.17 16.69 15.83
CA GLU A 54 17.94 16.79 17.07
C GLU A 54 17.99 18.23 17.52
N ARG A 55 17.74 18.47 18.82
CA ARG A 55 17.66 19.83 19.39
C ARG A 55 16.75 20.75 18.56
N MET A 56 15.60 20.22 18.13
CA MET A 56 14.61 20.87 17.25
C MET A 56 15.07 21.21 15.82
N MET A 57 16.31 20.90 15.44
CA MET A 57 16.82 21.13 14.08
C MET A 57 16.69 19.87 13.22
N LYS A 58 16.28 20.02 11.96
CA LYS A 58 16.32 18.92 10.98
C LYS A 58 17.78 18.52 10.73
N LYS A 59 18.11 17.25 10.95
CA LYS A 59 19.43 16.67 10.68
C LYS A 59 19.40 15.64 9.56
N GLY A 60 18.24 15.03 9.34
CA GLY A 60 18.02 14.02 8.31
C GLY A 60 16.56 13.84 7.96
N GLN A 61 16.28 12.73 7.31
CA GLN A 61 14.99 12.29 6.81
C GLN A 61 14.76 10.84 7.23
N HIS A 62 13.57 10.59 7.78
CA HIS A 62 13.01 9.25 7.87
C HIS A 62 12.35 8.92 6.54
N GLU A 63 12.62 7.71 6.09
CA GLU A 63 12.19 7.17 4.81
C GLU A 63 11.59 5.79 5.02
N ILE A 64 10.60 5.44 4.21
CA ILE A 64 10.15 4.06 4.04
C ILE A 64 10.54 3.61 2.64
N ILE A 65 11.25 2.49 2.56
CA ILE A 65 11.74 1.93 1.32
C ILE A 65 10.95 0.66 1.02
N LEU A 66 10.34 0.59 -0.16
CA LEU A 66 9.65 -0.59 -0.69
C LEU A 66 10.41 -1.11 -1.91
N TRP A 67 10.59 -2.42 -2.00
CA TRP A 67 11.30 -3.06 -3.13
C TRP A 67 10.83 -4.49 -3.37
N ILE A 68 11.21 -5.03 -4.53
CA ILE A 68 11.08 -6.45 -4.83
C ILE A 68 12.45 -7.12 -4.77
N SER A 69 12.50 -8.31 -4.19
CA SER A 69 13.69 -9.16 -4.17
C SER A 69 13.25 -10.61 -4.11
N LYS A 70 13.84 -11.47 -4.96
CA LYS A 70 13.49 -12.91 -4.99
C LYS A 70 11.99 -13.12 -5.12
N LYS A 71 11.34 -12.37 -6.03
CA LYS A 71 9.90 -12.48 -6.31
C LYS A 71 8.96 -12.17 -5.12
N LYS A 72 9.45 -11.47 -4.11
CA LYS A 72 8.65 -11.01 -2.96
C LYS A 72 8.84 -9.51 -2.75
N MET A 73 7.79 -8.86 -2.25
CA MET A 73 7.82 -7.44 -1.89
C MET A 73 8.24 -7.27 -0.44
N TYR A 74 9.06 -6.27 -0.18
CA TYR A 74 9.59 -5.97 1.14
C TYR A 74 9.54 -4.49 1.41
N VAL A 75 9.35 -4.14 2.68
CA VAL A 75 9.35 -2.77 3.16
C VAL A 75 10.27 -2.64 4.37
N ARG A 76 10.84 -1.46 4.57
CA ARG A 76 11.58 -1.10 5.81
C ARG A 76 11.51 0.40 6.06
N GLY A 77 11.60 0.79 7.33
CA GLY A 77 11.92 2.15 7.74
C GLY A 77 13.44 2.36 7.76
N LYS A 78 13.88 3.54 7.36
CA LYS A 78 15.28 3.96 7.34
C LYS A 78 15.40 5.41 7.77
N CYS A 79 16.38 5.73 8.61
CA CYS A 79 16.87 7.07 8.83
C CYS A 79 18.15 7.26 8.01
N ASP A 80 18.24 8.34 7.25
CA ASP A 80 19.44 8.68 6.46
C ASP A 80 20.58 9.29 7.30
N PHE A 81 20.29 9.69 8.55
CA PHE A 81 21.22 10.39 9.43
C PHE A 81 21.82 9.49 10.51
N ASP A 82 20.99 8.70 11.21
CA ASP A 82 21.43 7.86 12.32
C ASP A 82 20.99 6.40 12.15
N THR A 83 21.98 5.51 12.06
CA THR A 83 21.78 4.05 11.97
C THR A 83 21.14 3.42 13.20
N LYS A 84 21.21 4.09 14.36
CA LYS A 84 20.58 3.66 15.62
C LYS A 84 19.22 4.31 15.86
N CYS A 85 18.74 5.14 14.94
CA CYS A 85 17.42 5.77 15.07
C CYS A 85 16.31 4.70 15.19
N PRO A 86 15.34 4.85 16.11
CA PRO A 86 14.21 3.94 16.25
C PRO A 86 13.32 3.81 14.99
N ALA A 87 13.39 4.77 14.07
CA ALA A 87 12.70 4.69 12.79
C ALA A 87 13.31 3.64 11.84
N ASN A 88 14.54 3.18 12.10
CA ASN A 88 15.14 2.10 11.35
C ASN A 88 14.47 0.77 11.72
N THR A 89 13.97 0.06 10.72
CA THR A 89 13.43 -1.28 10.92
C THR A 89 14.18 -2.30 10.08
N GLY A 90 14.05 -3.57 10.46
CA GLY A 90 14.52 -4.68 9.64
C GLY A 90 13.74 -4.80 8.32
N ARG A 91 14.09 -5.81 7.54
CA ARG A 91 13.32 -6.18 6.34
C ARG A 91 11.99 -6.79 6.77
N ILE A 92 10.88 -6.11 6.45
CA ILE A 92 9.51 -6.57 6.71
C ILE A 92 8.92 -7.14 5.42
N ASP A 93 8.24 -8.28 5.50
CA ASP A 93 7.43 -8.79 4.38
C ASP A 93 6.28 -7.82 4.14
N ALA A 94 6.19 -7.26 2.93
CA ALA A 94 5.16 -6.29 2.60
C ALA A 94 3.73 -6.88 2.66
N ALA A 95 3.59 -8.21 2.62
CA ALA A 95 2.32 -8.90 2.78
C ALA A 95 1.83 -9.01 4.24
N ASP A 96 2.69 -8.76 5.23
CA ASP A 96 2.34 -8.77 6.65
C ASP A 96 1.78 -7.41 7.06
N ARG A 97 0.45 -7.30 7.09
CA ARG A 97 -0.23 -6.03 7.39
C ARG A 97 0.08 -5.51 8.79
N GLU A 98 0.17 -6.38 9.80
CA GLU A 98 0.46 -5.96 11.18
C GLU A 98 1.89 -5.44 11.31
N ALA A 99 2.86 -6.09 10.66
CA ALA A 99 4.22 -5.56 10.62
C ALA A 99 4.29 -4.23 9.85
N VAL A 100 3.54 -4.07 8.75
CA VAL A 100 3.47 -2.82 7.98
C VAL A 100 2.88 -1.67 8.80
N LYS A 101 1.90 -1.93 9.69
CA LYS A 101 1.34 -0.91 10.61
C LYS A 101 2.38 -0.30 11.55
N SER A 102 3.39 -1.07 11.93
CA SER A 102 4.42 -0.63 12.89
C SER A 102 5.35 0.46 12.34
N LEU A 103 5.31 0.72 11.03
CA LEU A 103 6.15 1.73 10.38
C LEU A 103 5.64 3.16 10.66
N PRO A 104 6.54 4.16 10.70
CA PRO A 104 6.19 5.54 11.06
C PRO A 104 5.51 6.28 9.89
N TRP A 105 4.23 6.02 9.65
CA TRP A 105 3.49 6.59 8.51
C TRP A 105 2.95 8.02 8.73
N ASP A 106 3.03 8.55 9.95
CA ASP A 106 2.30 9.76 10.39
C ASP A 106 2.56 11.03 9.55
N ASP A 107 3.74 11.16 8.94
CA ASP A 107 4.12 12.32 8.14
C ASP A 107 4.04 12.08 6.62
N LEU A 108 3.53 10.91 6.20
CA LEU A 108 3.36 10.62 4.78
C LEU A 108 2.20 11.43 4.21
N ASN A 109 2.41 12.01 3.03
CA ASN A 109 1.33 12.63 2.26
C ASN A 109 0.68 11.60 1.31
N ASP A 110 -0.63 11.42 1.47
CA ASP A 110 -1.41 10.42 0.74
C ASP A 110 -1.44 10.66 -0.79
N ARG A 111 -1.48 11.92 -1.23
CA ARG A 111 -1.61 12.23 -2.66
C ARG A 111 -0.33 11.90 -3.45
N PRO A 112 0.89 12.29 -2.98
CA PRO A 112 2.14 11.80 -3.55
C PRO A 112 2.32 10.29 -3.40
N PHE A 113 1.79 9.66 -2.35
CA PHE A 113 1.92 8.23 -2.14
C PHE A 113 1.35 7.42 -3.31
N PHE A 114 0.08 7.63 -3.69
CA PHE A 114 -0.53 6.86 -4.76
C PHE A 114 0.14 7.09 -6.12
N LYS A 115 0.48 8.33 -6.45
CA LYS A 115 1.23 8.66 -7.68
C LYS A 115 2.58 7.95 -7.74
N THR A 116 3.29 7.94 -6.61
CA THR A 116 4.61 7.30 -6.50
C THR A 116 4.50 5.78 -6.61
N MET A 117 3.49 5.18 -5.97
CA MET A 117 3.17 3.75 -6.12
C MET A 117 2.85 3.38 -7.57
N CYS A 118 2.00 4.16 -8.25
CA CYS A 118 1.63 3.90 -9.64
C CYS A 118 2.85 3.91 -10.56
N LYS A 119 3.70 4.96 -10.44
CA LYS A 119 4.95 5.04 -11.21
C LYS A 119 5.88 3.87 -10.94
N TRP A 120 6.01 3.46 -9.68
CA TRP A 120 6.83 2.31 -9.32
C TRP A 120 6.29 1.02 -9.95
N ILE A 121 4.99 0.74 -9.84
CA ILE A 121 4.34 -0.43 -10.45
C ILE A 121 4.51 -0.45 -11.96
N MET A 122 4.33 0.69 -12.63
CA MET A 122 4.52 0.80 -14.09
C MET A 122 5.96 0.49 -14.50
N ARG A 123 6.96 0.84 -13.67
CA ARG A 123 8.38 0.49 -13.91
C ARG A 123 8.67 -1.00 -13.74
N LEU A 124 7.86 -1.74 -12.99
CA LEU A 124 7.98 -3.20 -12.87
C LEU A 124 7.62 -3.93 -14.17
N ASP A 125 6.97 -3.25 -15.12
CA ASP A 125 6.63 -3.80 -16.45
C ASP A 125 5.82 -5.10 -16.37
N LEU A 126 4.82 -5.10 -15.47
CA LEU A 126 3.87 -6.21 -15.29
C LEU A 126 2.80 -6.17 -16.38
N ASP A 127 2.25 -7.33 -16.72
CA ASP A 127 1.04 -7.39 -17.54
C ASP A 127 -0.12 -6.71 -16.79
N PHE A 128 -0.55 -5.58 -17.34
CA PHE A 128 -1.50 -4.68 -16.67
C PHE A 128 -2.82 -5.37 -16.35
N VAL A 129 -3.38 -6.11 -17.32
CA VAL A 129 -4.67 -6.79 -17.16
C VAL A 129 -4.58 -7.86 -16.08
N THR A 130 -3.51 -8.65 -16.08
CA THR A 130 -3.28 -9.71 -15.09
C THR A 130 -3.07 -9.13 -13.70
N LEU A 131 -2.36 -8.01 -13.57
CA LEU A 131 -2.20 -7.31 -12.30
C LEU A 131 -3.56 -6.82 -11.74
N ILE A 132 -4.37 -6.15 -12.56
CA ILE A 132 -5.69 -5.67 -12.14
C ILE A 132 -6.60 -6.84 -11.73
N ARG A 133 -6.57 -7.96 -12.47
CA ARG A 133 -7.29 -9.18 -12.08
C ARG A 133 -6.81 -9.71 -10.73
N ALA A 134 -5.50 -9.79 -10.51
CA ALA A 134 -4.94 -10.25 -9.25
C ALA A 134 -5.36 -9.35 -8.07
N LEU A 135 -5.35 -8.02 -8.24
CA LEU A 135 -5.84 -7.07 -7.24
C LEU A 135 -7.33 -7.30 -6.91
N ASN A 136 -8.18 -7.49 -7.92
CA ASN A 136 -9.60 -7.78 -7.71
C ASN A 136 -9.80 -9.10 -6.94
N THR A 137 -9.10 -10.17 -7.35
CA THR A 137 -9.19 -11.47 -6.69
C THR A 137 -8.75 -11.39 -5.23
N ILE A 138 -7.66 -10.68 -4.95
CA ILE A 138 -7.18 -10.50 -3.58
C ILE A 138 -8.18 -9.72 -2.74
N ALA A 139 -8.73 -8.61 -3.27
CA ALA A 139 -9.72 -7.81 -2.57
C ALA A 139 -10.97 -8.63 -2.17
N ASP A 140 -11.41 -9.56 -3.01
CA ASP A 140 -12.49 -10.50 -2.66
C ASP A 140 -12.03 -11.57 -1.67
N SER A 141 -10.87 -12.20 -1.90
CA SER A 141 -10.41 -13.36 -1.10
C SER A 141 -10.00 -13.01 0.33
N LYS A 142 -9.62 -11.75 0.57
CA LYS A 142 -9.16 -11.26 1.87
C LYS A 142 -10.26 -10.62 2.70
N VAL A 143 -11.51 -10.65 2.24
CA VAL A 143 -12.65 -10.06 2.93
C VAL A 143 -13.76 -11.10 3.08
N LYS A 144 -14.32 -11.20 4.29
CA LYS A 144 -15.53 -11.95 4.57
C LYS A 144 -16.69 -11.27 3.85
N LEU A 145 -17.26 -11.97 2.88
CA LEU A 145 -18.36 -11.48 2.04
C LEU A 145 -19.69 -12.13 2.47
N PRO A 146 -20.82 -11.41 2.37
CA PRO A 146 -20.93 -10.02 1.93
C PRO A 146 -20.35 -9.02 2.96
N LEU A 147 -19.74 -7.94 2.48
CA LEU A 147 -19.17 -6.89 3.33
C LEU A 147 -20.24 -5.86 3.69
N THR A 148 -20.60 -5.79 4.97
CA THR A 148 -21.41 -4.68 5.52
C THR A 148 -20.46 -3.61 6.06
N THR A 149 -20.41 -2.46 5.41
CA THR A 149 -19.60 -1.31 5.85
C THR A 149 -20.12 -0.73 7.17
N ARG A 150 -19.28 0.07 7.86
CA ARG A 150 -19.69 0.78 9.09
C ARG A 150 -20.94 1.67 8.95
N PHE A 151 -21.31 2.03 7.72
CA PHE A 151 -22.47 2.86 7.40
C PHE A 151 -23.71 2.04 6.98
N GLY A 152 -23.69 0.71 7.14
CA GLY A 152 -24.83 -0.17 6.83
C GLY A 152 -24.99 -0.55 5.37
N LYS A 153 -24.14 -0.05 4.45
CA LYS A 153 -24.15 -0.47 3.05
C LYS A 153 -23.51 -1.86 2.91
N VAL A 154 -24.17 -2.74 2.18
CA VAL A 154 -23.74 -4.13 1.92
C VAL A 154 -23.22 -4.26 0.49
N PHE A 155 -22.12 -4.98 0.31
CA PHE A 155 -21.56 -5.34 -0.99
C PHE A 155 -21.27 -6.83 -1.04
N ASN A 156 -21.65 -7.49 -2.13
CA ASN A 156 -21.44 -8.94 -2.25
C ASN A 156 -20.03 -9.29 -2.70
N LYS A 157 -19.38 -8.39 -3.44
CA LYS A 157 -18.00 -8.53 -3.96
C LYS A 157 -17.36 -7.15 -4.15
N PHE A 158 -16.03 -7.10 -4.13
CA PHE A 158 -15.25 -5.92 -4.48
C PHE A 158 -15.61 -5.37 -5.85
N ASN A 159 -15.89 -6.23 -6.84
CA ASN A 159 -16.25 -5.76 -8.18
C ASN A 159 -17.51 -4.87 -8.19
N GLU A 160 -18.50 -5.17 -7.35
CA GLU A 160 -19.73 -4.38 -7.19
C GLU A 160 -19.42 -2.99 -6.62
N TYR A 161 -18.58 -2.94 -5.59
CA TYR A 161 -18.08 -1.69 -5.02
C TYR A 161 -17.25 -0.90 -6.03
N ARG A 162 -16.26 -1.55 -6.65
CA ARG A 162 -15.28 -0.87 -7.49
C ARG A 162 -15.93 -0.27 -8.72
N THR A 163 -16.99 -0.84 -9.30
CA THR A 163 -17.67 -0.31 -10.50
C THR A 163 -18.57 0.89 -10.20
N THR A 164 -18.80 1.22 -8.93
CA THR A 164 -19.68 2.33 -8.55
C THR A 164 -18.98 3.68 -8.74
N ARG A 165 -19.57 4.62 -9.49
CA ARG A 165 -19.13 6.03 -9.62
C ARG A 165 -17.65 6.18 -10.04
N TRP A 166 -17.29 5.70 -11.23
CA TRP A 166 -15.96 5.97 -11.80
C TRP A 166 -15.85 7.44 -12.23
N PRO A 167 -14.66 8.05 -12.13
CA PRO A 167 -14.41 9.35 -12.75
C PRO A 167 -14.72 9.31 -14.26
N GLU A 168 -15.36 10.36 -14.77
CA GLU A 168 -15.70 10.46 -16.18
C GLU A 168 -14.45 10.42 -17.07
N GLY A 169 -14.50 9.65 -18.16
CA GLY A 169 -13.39 9.53 -19.10
C GLY A 169 -12.17 8.76 -18.60
N LEU A 170 -12.24 8.13 -17.43
CA LEU A 170 -11.21 7.20 -16.95
C LEU A 170 -11.38 5.83 -17.62
N THR A 171 -10.38 5.42 -18.40
CA THR A 171 -10.41 4.15 -19.14
C THR A 171 -9.10 3.38 -18.93
N PRO A 172 -9.07 2.05 -19.15
CA PRO A 172 -7.84 1.26 -19.05
C PRO A 172 -6.69 1.71 -19.97
N ASN A 173 -6.98 2.50 -21.01
CA ASN A 173 -5.97 3.08 -21.89
C ASN A 173 -5.14 4.16 -21.18
N LYS A 174 -5.71 4.82 -20.17
CA LYS A 174 -5.00 5.75 -19.28
C LYS A 174 -4.46 4.99 -18.07
N ARG A 175 -3.49 4.11 -18.31
CA ARG A 175 -3.06 3.06 -17.36
C ARG A 175 -2.66 3.59 -15.97
N GLU A 176 -1.90 4.69 -15.90
CA GLU A 176 -1.42 5.24 -14.62
C GLU A 176 -2.59 5.77 -13.76
N GLU A 177 -3.46 6.58 -14.35
CA GLU A 177 -4.65 7.12 -13.68
C GLU A 177 -5.65 6.02 -13.31
N TYR A 178 -5.81 5.03 -14.20
CA TYR A 178 -6.68 3.88 -13.95
C TYR A 178 -6.15 3.04 -12.78
N LEU A 179 -4.84 2.82 -12.73
CA LEU A 179 -4.19 2.11 -11.63
C LEU A 179 -4.31 2.89 -10.31
N GLU A 180 -4.13 4.22 -10.33
CA GLU A 180 -4.30 5.07 -9.15
C GLU A 180 -5.68 4.89 -8.54
N GLU A 181 -6.73 4.97 -9.35
CA GLU A 181 -8.11 4.77 -8.92
C GLU A 181 -8.36 3.34 -8.39
N VAL A 182 -7.78 2.33 -9.03
CA VAL A 182 -7.90 0.93 -8.56
C VAL A 182 -7.22 0.75 -7.21
N LEU A 183 -6.00 1.26 -7.02
CA LEU A 183 -5.28 1.16 -5.76
C LEU A 183 -6.01 1.90 -4.64
N LEU A 184 -6.56 3.09 -4.92
CA LEU A 184 -7.38 3.84 -3.98
C LEU A 184 -8.58 3.00 -3.52
N ARG A 185 -9.32 2.40 -4.46
CA ARG A 185 -10.49 1.56 -4.15
C ARG A 185 -10.12 0.30 -3.40
N VAL A 186 -9.04 -0.38 -3.76
CA VAL A 186 -8.53 -1.55 -3.00
C VAL A 186 -8.20 -1.11 -1.57
N SER A 187 -7.52 0.01 -1.41
CA SER A 187 -7.17 0.55 -0.09
C SER A 187 -8.40 0.85 0.76
N PHE A 188 -9.41 1.48 0.18
CA PHE A 188 -10.66 1.75 0.89
C PHE A 188 -11.41 0.46 1.25
N TRP A 189 -11.43 -0.52 0.34
CA TRP A 189 -12.11 -1.79 0.56
C TRP A 189 -11.51 -2.56 1.74
N ILE A 190 -10.18 -2.66 1.78
CA ILE A 190 -9.44 -3.35 2.84
C ILE A 190 -9.58 -2.61 4.17
N ARG A 191 -9.50 -1.27 4.15
CA ARG A 191 -9.76 -0.44 5.33
C ARG A 191 -11.19 -0.68 5.85
N ALA A 192 -12.19 -0.61 4.98
CA ALA A 192 -13.59 -0.79 5.35
C ALA A 192 -13.86 -2.18 5.94
N ALA A 193 -13.24 -3.22 5.38
CA ALA A 193 -13.30 -4.58 5.94
C ALA A 193 -12.62 -4.68 7.31
N SER A 194 -11.47 -4.03 7.49
CA SER A 194 -10.77 -3.97 8.78
C SER A 194 -11.61 -3.26 9.85
N GLU A 195 -12.27 -2.15 9.51
CA GLU A 195 -13.10 -1.37 10.44
C GLU A 195 -14.29 -2.16 11.02
N VAL A 196 -14.74 -3.21 10.33
CA VAL A 196 -15.86 -4.07 10.74
C VAL A 196 -15.44 -5.52 11.06
N ASN A 197 -14.13 -5.77 11.24
CA ASN A 197 -13.57 -7.10 11.52
C ASN A 197 -13.93 -8.18 10.47
N ALA A 198 -14.11 -7.76 9.22
CA ALA A 198 -14.37 -8.62 8.08
C ALA A 198 -13.10 -8.95 7.28
N LEU A 199 -11.93 -8.39 7.62
CA LEU A 199 -10.67 -8.75 6.98
C LEU A 199 -10.25 -10.17 7.39
N ILE A 200 -9.78 -10.97 6.43
CA ILE A 200 -9.25 -12.31 6.64
C ILE A 200 -7.72 -12.20 6.58
N GLU A 201 -7.06 -12.33 7.73
CA GLU A 201 -5.59 -12.29 7.85
C GLU A 201 -4.94 -13.48 7.14
#